data_AF-A0A9Q4GTI7-F1
#
_entry.id   AF-A0A9Q4GTI7-F1
#
_cell.length_a   1.000
_cell.length_b   1.000
_cell.length_c   1.000
_cell.angle_alpha   90.00
_cell.angle_beta   90.00
_cell.angle_gamma   90.00
#
_symmetry.space_group_name_H-M   'P 1'
#
loop_
_entity.id
_entity.type
_entity.pdbx_description
1 polymer ?
#
loop_
_entity_poly.entity_id
_entity_poly.type
_entity_poly.pdbx_seq_one_letter_code
_entity_poly.pdbx_strand_id
1 'polypeptide(L)'
;MLRTITSLPSSASFCAQETSDRPVSKTEKEYPFLITDQTDVLHRSGIAGKHLTPLLAFAEQEKLVISFRPVERAATGLIDAGYPTKSFHIKGKSANLGPMAGFIPVKQHLSKLGNKPGDNTGKIDRMNKEIQQCIRGKYAEPGDLVISMQRIRELIEMNLVSECQPPLTDDNTGKTIYTLSVSPGSPEPVTRYIAKPSGDDLYTIFPSDSEDPVQVLYSPDVNKPLTADYDLMIVSHRMENHGVQDTLRIKSISPEEHIRQRAYLLSSGTIRKPFFRSTTVAEGLKAPAPLPPAEILRRASAQDVIRKELLALEHPGYGNSSQRVADLIPKINSALECKQGCDVVHH
;
A
#
# COMPACT_ATOMS: atom_id res chain seq x y z
N MET A 1 -58.25 -61.75 35.27
CA MET A 1 -57.50 -61.23 34.10
C MET A 1 -56.84 -59.90 34.48
N LEU A 2 -55.65 -59.63 33.92
CA LEU A 2 -54.59 -58.61 34.19
C LEU A 2 -55.03 -57.21 34.72
N ARG A 3 -54.40 -56.61 35.77
CA ARG A 3 -53.12 -55.81 35.83
C ARG A 3 -53.12 -54.58 34.88
N THR A 4 -52.74 -53.33 35.19
CA THR A 4 -52.24 -52.55 36.36
C THR A 4 -52.07 -51.08 35.89
N ILE A 5 -52.19 -50.08 36.80
CA ILE A 5 -51.44 -48.78 36.88
C ILE A 5 -51.68 -47.76 35.71
N THR A 6 -51.86 -46.43 35.84
CA THR A 6 -51.26 -45.34 36.65
C THR A 6 -52.18 -44.11 36.58
N SER A 7 -52.16 -43.24 37.60
CA SER A 7 -52.77 -41.90 37.61
C SER A 7 -51.72 -40.81 37.81
N LEU A 8 -51.94 -39.66 37.17
CA LEU A 8 -51.35 -38.35 37.47
C LEU A 8 -52.42 -37.28 37.22
N PRO A 9 -52.50 -36.24 38.08
CA PRO A 9 -52.80 -34.92 37.54
C PRO A 9 -51.94 -33.77 38.12
N SER A 10 -51.70 -32.83 37.20
CA SER A 10 -51.53 -31.37 37.27
C SER A 10 -51.13 -30.60 38.55
N SER A 11 -50.06 -29.80 38.38
CA SER A 11 -49.88 -28.36 38.69
C SER A 11 -50.29 -27.77 40.05
N ALA A 12 -49.30 -27.24 40.79
CA ALA A 12 -49.22 -25.81 41.14
C ALA A 12 -47.85 -25.44 41.76
N SER A 13 -47.32 -24.29 41.30
CA SER A 13 -46.48 -23.30 41.99
C SER A 13 -45.22 -23.72 42.76
N PHE A 14 -44.05 -23.23 42.34
CA PHE A 14 -42.97 -22.92 43.27
C PHE A 14 -42.14 -21.71 42.82
N CYS A 15 -41.78 -20.89 43.81
CA CYS A 15 -41.20 -19.56 43.78
C CYS A 15 -40.05 -19.32 42.80
N ALA A 16 -40.11 -18.16 42.13
CA ALA A 16 -38.93 -17.52 41.55
C ALA A 16 -37.96 -17.13 42.67
N GLN A 17 -36.79 -17.76 42.70
CA GLN A 17 -35.65 -17.26 43.47
C GLN A 17 -34.95 -16.19 42.64
N GLU A 18 -34.92 -14.97 43.19
CA GLU A 18 -34.04 -13.89 42.74
C GLU A 18 -32.59 -14.38 42.80
N THR A 19 -32.01 -14.62 41.63
CA THR A 19 -30.56 -14.79 41.50
C THR A 19 -29.93 -13.42 41.62
N SER A 20 -29.32 -13.17 42.77
CA SER A 20 -28.36 -12.11 43.07
C SER A 20 -27.57 -11.68 41.82
N ASP A 21 -27.80 -10.43 41.39
CA ASP A 21 -26.92 -9.69 40.50
C ASP A 21 -25.55 -9.56 41.17
N ARG A 22 -24.61 -10.43 40.77
CA ARG A 22 -23.19 -10.13 40.92
C ARG A 22 -22.78 -9.33 39.69
N PRO A 23 -22.14 -8.16 39.84
CA PRO A 23 -21.54 -7.50 38.70
C PRO A 23 -20.50 -8.46 38.12
N VAL A 24 -20.74 -8.93 36.89
CA VAL A 24 -19.68 -9.55 36.10
C VAL A 24 -18.63 -8.46 35.97
N SER A 25 -17.56 -8.56 36.76
CA SER A 25 -16.40 -7.70 36.56
C SER A 25 -15.96 -7.95 35.13
N LYS A 26 -16.19 -6.97 34.26
CA LYS A 26 -15.57 -6.93 32.95
C LYS A 26 -14.09 -6.85 33.23
N THR A 27 -13.42 -7.99 33.26
CA THR A 27 -11.98 -8.05 33.07
C THR A 27 -11.76 -7.53 31.66
N GLU A 28 -11.52 -6.22 31.54
CA GLU A 28 -10.95 -5.65 30.34
C GLU A 28 -9.67 -6.43 30.08
N LYS A 29 -9.69 -7.26 29.04
CA LYS A 29 -8.48 -7.90 28.57
C LYS A 29 -7.57 -6.78 28.11
N GLU A 30 -6.52 -6.53 28.87
CA GLU A 30 -5.48 -5.59 28.49
C GLU A 30 -4.74 -6.20 27.28
N TYR A 31 -4.74 -5.47 26.17
CA TYR A 31 -4.01 -5.85 24.97
C TYR A 31 -2.79 -4.94 24.87
N PRO A 32 -1.65 -5.28 25.49
CA PRO A 32 -0.51 -4.36 25.67
C PRO A 32 0.15 -3.91 24.36
N PHE A 33 -0.19 -4.54 23.24
CA PHE A 33 0.26 -4.19 21.89
C PHE A 33 -0.80 -3.43 21.07
N LEU A 34 -2.03 -3.31 21.57
CA LEU A 34 -3.09 -2.57 20.91
C LEU A 34 -2.93 -1.09 21.26
N ILE A 35 -2.56 -0.31 20.26
CA ILE A 35 -2.47 1.13 20.37
C ILE A 35 -3.80 1.71 19.89
N THR A 36 -4.50 2.40 20.78
CA THR A 36 -5.78 3.08 20.48
C THR A 36 -5.68 4.59 20.64
N ASP A 37 -4.61 5.12 21.22
CA ASP A 37 -4.36 6.55 21.29
C ASP A 37 -4.23 7.14 19.89
N GLN A 38 -5.01 8.19 19.62
CA GLN A 38 -5.13 8.77 18.29
C GLN A 38 -3.79 9.35 17.79
N THR A 39 -2.98 9.91 18.69
CA THR A 39 -1.68 10.51 18.35
C THR A 39 -0.69 9.43 17.91
N ASP A 40 -0.60 8.35 18.67
CA ASP A 40 0.28 7.23 18.33
C ASP A 40 -0.17 6.50 17.06
N VAL A 41 -1.49 6.34 16.87
CA VAL A 41 -2.06 5.77 15.63
C VAL A 41 -1.68 6.61 14.42
N LEU A 42 -1.81 7.94 14.49
CA LEU A 42 -1.40 8.83 13.39
C LEU A 42 0.09 8.70 13.11
N HIS A 43 0.93 8.75 14.14
CA HIS A 43 2.38 8.67 14.01
C HIS A 43 2.85 7.35 13.38
N ARG A 44 2.20 6.23 13.72
CA ARG A 44 2.61 4.89 13.27
C ARG A 44 1.95 4.44 11.97
N SER A 45 0.74 4.88 11.69
CA SER A 45 0.00 4.48 10.47
C SER A 45 0.46 5.25 9.24
N GLY A 46 0.83 6.53 9.40
CA GLY A 46 1.09 7.44 8.29
C GLY A 46 -0.17 7.92 7.56
N ILE A 47 -1.36 7.61 8.06
CA ILE A 47 -2.63 8.18 7.56
C ILE A 47 -2.67 9.67 7.92
N ALA A 48 -3.19 10.50 7.01
CA ALA A 48 -3.29 11.94 7.20
C ALA A 48 -4.29 12.25 8.33
N GLY A 49 -3.95 13.22 9.18
CA GLY A 49 -4.72 13.57 10.37
C GLY A 49 -6.20 13.81 10.07
N LYS A 50 -6.47 14.57 9.01
CA LYS A 50 -7.83 14.90 8.56
C LYS A 50 -8.67 13.68 8.12
N HIS A 51 -8.03 12.57 7.75
CA HIS A 51 -8.73 11.36 7.26
C HIS A 51 -9.07 10.37 8.37
N LEU A 52 -8.44 10.45 9.55
CA LEU A 52 -8.61 9.42 10.58
C LEU A 52 -10.03 9.40 11.15
N THR A 53 -10.57 10.54 11.56
CA THR A 53 -11.93 10.62 12.13
C THR A 53 -13.02 10.23 11.11
N PRO A 54 -13.02 10.74 9.86
CA PRO A 54 -13.98 10.29 8.86
C PRO A 54 -13.90 8.80 8.53
N LEU A 55 -12.69 8.23 8.51
CA LEU A 55 -12.50 6.80 8.29
C LEU A 55 -13.11 5.94 9.41
N LEU A 56 -12.95 6.36 10.66
CA LEU A 56 -13.55 5.69 11.82
C LEU A 56 -15.09 5.74 11.76
N ALA A 57 -15.64 6.93 11.47
CA ALA A 57 -17.08 7.10 11.32
C ALA A 57 -17.65 6.26 10.17
N PHE A 58 -16.95 6.20 9.04
CA PHE A 58 -17.33 5.36 7.91
C PHE A 58 -17.33 3.86 8.28
N ALA A 59 -16.27 3.39 8.94
CA ALA A 59 -16.17 2.00 9.36
C ALA A 59 -17.28 1.61 10.36
N GLU A 60 -17.63 2.51 11.29
CA GLU A 60 -18.73 2.30 12.24
C GLU A 60 -20.08 2.24 11.53
N GLN A 61 -20.36 3.21 10.64
CA GLN A 61 -21.61 3.29 9.87
C GLN A 61 -21.82 2.02 9.03
N GLU A 62 -20.79 1.60 8.28
CA GLU A 62 -20.86 0.43 7.39
C GLU A 62 -20.66 -0.90 8.14
N LYS A 63 -20.38 -0.86 9.45
CA LYS A 63 -20.10 -2.01 10.31
C LYS A 63 -18.96 -2.88 9.77
N LEU A 64 -17.85 -2.23 9.46
CA LEU A 64 -16.67 -2.84 8.85
C LEU A 64 -15.48 -2.83 9.81
N VAL A 65 -14.61 -3.83 9.67
CA VAL A 65 -13.22 -3.71 10.11
C VAL A 65 -12.39 -3.43 8.87
N ILE A 66 -11.78 -2.25 8.81
CA ILE A 66 -10.90 -1.82 7.72
C ILE A 66 -9.49 -1.71 8.27
N SER A 67 -8.53 -2.36 7.62
CA SER A 67 -7.11 -2.20 7.93
C SER A 67 -6.33 -1.78 6.70
N PHE A 68 -5.33 -0.95 6.93
CA PHE A 68 -4.43 -0.41 5.93
C PHE A 68 -3.02 -0.90 6.21
N ARG A 69 -2.22 -1.04 5.17
CA ARG A 69 -0.77 -1.18 5.35
C ARG A 69 -0.20 0.18 5.77
N PRO A 70 0.93 0.19 6.51
CA PRO A 70 1.57 1.45 6.89
C PRO A 70 1.90 2.31 5.67
N VAL A 71 1.50 3.58 5.75
CA VAL A 71 1.80 4.61 4.76
C VAL A 71 3.14 5.24 5.10
N GLU A 72 3.94 5.53 4.09
CA GLU A 72 5.24 6.16 4.28
C GLU A 72 5.06 7.58 4.85
N ARG A 73 5.71 7.88 5.98
CA ARG A 73 5.57 9.18 6.68
C ARG A 73 5.84 10.39 5.78
N ALA A 74 6.78 10.27 4.84
CA ALA A 74 7.05 11.33 3.88
C ALA A 74 5.83 11.65 2.99
N ALA A 75 4.95 10.69 2.74
CA ALA A 75 3.72 10.89 1.97
C ALA A 75 2.59 11.53 2.80
N THR A 76 2.57 11.34 4.13
CA THR A 76 1.48 11.82 5.00
C THR A 76 1.21 13.32 4.85
N GLY A 77 2.25 14.15 4.95
CA GLY A 77 2.12 15.61 4.77
C GLY A 77 1.68 16.00 3.36
N LEU A 78 2.10 15.26 2.33
CA LEU A 78 1.67 15.49 0.94
C LEU A 78 0.19 15.17 0.76
N ILE A 79 -0.30 14.07 1.34
CA ILE A 79 -1.71 13.70 1.29
C ILE A 79 -2.55 14.73 2.06
N ASP A 80 -2.06 15.19 3.21
CA ASP A 80 -2.72 16.24 3.99
C ASP A 80 -2.80 17.57 3.20
N ALA A 81 -1.74 17.93 2.48
CA ALA A 81 -1.69 19.05 1.55
C ALA A 81 -2.50 18.83 0.24
N GLY A 82 -3.14 17.68 0.06
CA GLY A 82 -4.03 17.39 -1.06
C GLY A 82 -3.32 17.06 -2.37
N TYR A 83 -2.13 16.45 -2.29
CA TYR A 83 -1.48 15.86 -3.47
C TYR A 83 -2.21 14.58 -3.91
N PRO A 84 -2.31 14.34 -5.23
CA PRO A 84 -2.91 13.11 -5.76
C PRO A 84 -2.04 11.89 -5.42
N THR A 85 -2.68 10.74 -5.22
CA THR A 85 -1.98 9.49 -4.92
C THR A 85 -1.94 8.55 -6.12
N LYS A 86 -0.97 7.64 -6.15
CA LYS A 86 -0.76 6.74 -7.28
C LYS A 86 -1.89 5.71 -7.42
N SER A 87 -2.36 5.50 -8.65
CA SER A 87 -3.32 4.44 -8.95
C SER A 87 -2.63 3.09 -9.14
N PHE A 88 -3.43 2.04 -9.30
CA PHE A 88 -2.96 0.67 -9.54
C PHE A 88 -2.01 0.55 -10.74
N HIS A 89 -2.16 1.37 -11.78
CA HIS A 89 -1.33 1.32 -12.99
C HIS A 89 0.11 1.82 -12.79
N ILE A 90 0.37 2.54 -11.70
CA ILE A 90 1.66 3.18 -11.44
C ILE A 90 2.49 2.28 -10.51
N LYS A 91 3.42 1.51 -11.10
CA LYS A 91 4.23 0.53 -10.37
C LYS A 91 5.53 1.09 -9.79
N GLY A 92 5.87 2.34 -10.14
CA GLY A 92 7.04 3.08 -9.67
C GLY A 92 7.12 3.12 -8.15
N LYS A 93 8.35 3.17 -7.63
CA LYS A 93 8.60 3.29 -6.19
C LYS A 93 8.77 4.76 -5.83
N SER A 94 8.18 5.13 -4.69
CA SER A 94 8.40 6.44 -4.08
C SER A 94 9.83 6.55 -3.55
N ALA A 95 10.34 7.77 -3.46
CA ALA A 95 11.55 8.09 -2.74
C ALA A 95 11.29 8.18 -1.23
N ASN A 96 12.29 7.82 -0.44
CA ASN A 96 12.23 7.85 1.02
C ASN A 96 13.35 8.69 1.65
N LEU A 97 14.06 9.48 0.84
CA LEU A 97 15.19 10.31 1.24
C LEU A 97 15.31 11.50 0.28
N GLY A 98 15.85 12.61 0.76
CA GLY A 98 16.11 13.81 -0.02
C GLY A 98 14.87 14.66 -0.32
N PRO A 99 15.02 15.72 -1.12
CA PRO A 99 13.94 16.65 -1.45
C PRO A 99 12.77 15.99 -2.18
N MET A 100 13.01 14.87 -2.86
CA MET A 100 12.00 14.09 -3.57
C MET A 100 11.24 13.09 -2.69
N ALA A 101 11.55 12.97 -1.40
CA ALA A 101 10.93 11.99 -0.52
C ALA A 101 9.39 12.14 -0.47
N GLY A 102 8.70 11.00 -0.57
CA GLY A 102 7.24 10.92 -0.70
C GLY A 102 6.74 10.91 -2.15
N PHE A 103 7.46 11.52 -3.09
CA PHE A 103 7.11 11.52 -4.51
C PHE A 103 7.61 10.26 -5.24
N ILE A 104 7.18 10.07 -6.49
CA ILE A 104 7.59 8.97 -7.36
C ILE A 104 8.54 9.49 -8.45
N PRO A 105 9.87 9.35 -8.31
CA PRO A 105 10.82 9.85 -9.29
C PRO A 105 10.72 9.11 -10.62
N VAL A 106 10.92 9.82 -11.74
CA VAL A 106 11.00 9.18 -13.07
C VAL A 106 12.21 8.25 -13.13
N LYS A 107 13.36 8.70 -12.61
CA LYS A 107 14.59 7.90 -12.50
C LYS A 107 14.56 7.10 -11.19
N GLN A 108 14.34 5.78 -11.27
CA GLN A 108 14.06 4.95 -10.09
C GLN A 108 15.27 4.69 -9.18
N HIS A 109 16.49 5.08 -9.57
CA HIS A 109 17.62 5.13 -8.63
C HIS A 109 17.43 6.20 -7.54
N LEU A 110 16.61 7.23 -7.79
CA LEU A 110 16.25 8.25 -6.80
C LEU A 110 15.14 7.78 -5.85
N SER A 111 14.51 6.63 -6.13
CA SER A 111 13.50 6.05 -5.25
C SER A 111 14.13 5.34 -4.05
N LYS A 112 13.29 4.79 -3.15
CA LYS A 112 13.75 3.93 -2.05
C LYS A 112 14.54 2.69 -2.50
N LEU A 113 14.59 2.38 -3.80
CA LEU A 113 15.40 1.30 -4.35
C LEU A 113 16.89 1.66 -4.42
N GLY A 114 17.25 2.92 -4.67
CA GLY A 114 18.65 3.34 -4.71
C GLY A 114 19.31 3.38 -3.34
N ASN A 115 18.51 3.62 -2.30
CA ASN A 115 18.98 3.67 -0.91
C ASN A 115 19.08 2.29 -0.25
N LYS A 116 18.71 1.22 -0.96
CA LYS A 116 18.76 -0.14 -0.40
C LYS A 116 20.18 -0.70 -0.51
N PRO A 117 20.69 -1.36 0.56
CA PRO A 117 21.93 -2.12 0.47
C PRO A 117 21.86 -3.21 -0.62
N GLY A 118 23.00 -3.48 -1.24
CA GLY A 118 23.16 -4.50 -2.27
C GLY A 118 22.92 -4.01 -3.70
N ASP A 119 23.21 -4.88 -4.68
CA ASP A 119 22.98 -4.58 -6.10
C ASP A 119 21.48 -4.63 -6.43
N ASN A 120 20.91 -3.46 -6.67
CA ASN A 120 19.52 -3.27 -7.04
C ASN A 120 19.35 -2.91 -8.53
N THR A 121 20.42 -2.94 -9.33
CA THR A 121 20.45 -2.43 -10.71
C THR A 121 19.36 -3.06 -11.58
N GLY A 122 19.27 -4.39 -11.59
CA GLY A 122 18.25 -5.09 -12.38
C GLY A 122 16.80 -4.75 -11.98
N LYS A 123 16.57 -4.45 -10.69
CA LYS A 123 15.25 -4.02 -10.20
C LYS A 123 14.96 -2.57 -10.57
N ILE A 124 15.95 -1.69 -10.47
CA ILE A 124 15.86 -0.29 -10.90
C ILE A 124 15.55 -0.23 -12.40
N ASP A 125 16.26 -0.99 -13.23
CA ASP A 125 16.04 -1.05 -14.67
C ASP A 125 14.64 -1.55 -15.02
N ARG A 126 14.17 -2.58 -14.32
CA ARG A 126 12.79 -3.05 -14.46
C ARG A 126 11.80 -1.93 -14.12
N MET A 127 11.96 -1.25 -12.98
CA MET A 127 11.05 -0.18 -12.58
C MET A 127 11.12 1.03 -13.51
N ASN A 128 12.28 1.37 -14.06
CA ASN A 128 12.41 2.41 -15.08
C ASN A 128 11.57 2.05 -16.33
N LYS A 129 11.58 0.78 -16.77
CA LYS A 129 10.73 0.33 -17.88
C LYS A 129 9.23 0.45 -17.55
N GLU A 130 8.83 0.11 -16.33
CA GLU A 130 7.45 0.27 -15.85
C GLU A 130 7.04 1.75 -15.83
N ILE A 131 7.91 2.66 -15.38
CA ILE A 131 7.68 4.11 -15.45
C ILE A 131 7.46 4.57 -16.89
N GLN A 132 8.31 4.13 -17.83
CA GLN A 132 8.15 4.49 -19.23
C GLN A 132 6.85 3.93 -19.83
N GLN A 133 6.42 2.74 -19.40
CA GLN A 133 5.13 2.18 -19.80
C GLN A 133 3.95 2.95 -19.22
N CYS A 134 4.05 3.37 -17.95
CA CYS A 134 3.07 4.22 -17.28
C CYS A 134 2.87 5.55 -18.02
N ILE A 135 3.97 6.20 -18.40
CA ILE A 135 3.96 7.46 -19.17
C ILE A 135 3.35 7.25 -20.55
N ARG A 136 3.78 6.22 -21.30
CA ARG A 136 3.17 5.90 -22.62
C ARG A 136 1.68 5.57 -22.51
N GLY A 137 1.27 4.94 -21.42
CA GLY A 137 -0.13 4.62 -21.12
C GLY A 137 -0.95 5.83 -20.65
N LYS A 138 -0.35 7.02 -20.52
CA LYS A 138 -0.97 8.25 -20.02
C LYS A 138 -1.58 8.11 -18.62
N TYR A 139 -1.06 7.20 -17.82
CA TYR A 139 -1.46 7.05 -16.41
C TYR A 139 -0.76 8.08 -15.51
N ALA A 140 0.35 8.65 -15.98
CA ALA A 140 1.08 9.74 -15.35
C ALA A 140 1.93 10.47 -16.39
N GLU A 141 2.33 11.70 -16.08
CA GLU A 141 3.24 12.50 -16.91
C GLU A 141 4.51 12.85 -16.13
N PRO A 142 5.68 12.96 -16.78
CA PRO A 142 6.87 13.46 -16.10
C PRO A 142 6.75 14.98 -15.89
N GLY A 143 7.15 15.46 -14.72
CA GLY A 143 7.23 16.89 -14.43
C GLY A 143 8.34 17.19 -13.43
N ASP A 144 8.76 18.45 -13.41
CA ASP A 144 9.84 18.90 -12.54
C ASP A 144 9.38 18.88 -11.09
N LEU A 145 10.29 18.48 -10.19
CA LEU A 145 10.02 18.52 -8.77
C LEU A 145 10.06 19.97 -8.29
N VAL A 146 8.88 20.49 -7.96
CA VAL A 146 8.69 21.79 -7.35
C VAL A 146 8.08 21.58 -5.96
N ILE A 147 8.74 22.09 -4.92
CA ILE A 147 8.30 21.97 -3.53
C ILE A 147 8.34 23.33 -2.83
N SER A 148 7.49 23.49 -1.81
CA SER A 148 7.46 24.72 -1.02
C SER A 148 8.54 24.78 0.05
N MET A 149 8.81 25.96 0.61
CA MET A 149 9.70 26.05 1.78
C MET A 149 9.13 25.33 3.00
N GLN A 150 7.80 25.34 3.16
CA GLN A 150 7.14 24.53 4.19
C GLN A 150 7.51 23.04 4.03
N ARG A 151 7.45 22.52 2.80
CA ARG A 151 7.82 21.12 2.53
C ARG A 151 9.29 20.84 2.81
N ILE A 152 10.19 21.77 2.48
CA ILE A 152 11.62 21.64 2.81
C ILE A 152 11.81 21.53 4.33
N ARG A 153 11.13 22.36 5.12
CA ARG A 153 11.17 22.30 6.60
C ARG A 153 10.67 20.96 7.14
N GLU A 154 9.54 20.47 6.62
CA GLU A 154 9.03 19.13 6.98
C GLU A 154 10.06 18.03 6.74
N LEU A 155 10.77 18.08 5.60
CA LEU A 155 11.78 17.09 5.25
C LEU A 155 13.00 17.15 6.18
N ILE A 156 13.37 18.34 6.66
CA ILE A 156 14.44 18.53 7.66
C ILE A 156 14.01 17.96 9.00
N GLU A 157 12.80 18.27 9.46
CA GLU A 157 12.23 17.73 10.71
C GLU A 157 12.16 16.19 10.70
N MET A 158 11.91 15.59 9.53
CA MET A 158 11.92 14.14 9.35
C MET A 158 13.32 13.55 9.15
N ASN A 159 14.38 14.36 9.16
CA ASN A 159 15.77 13.97 8.84
C ASN A 159 15.93 13.32 7.45
N LEU A 160 15.08 13.70 6.49
CA LEU A 160 15.16 13.25 5.09
C LEU A 160 16.01 14.20 4.25
N VAL A 161 16.16 15.45 4.71
CA VAL A 161 17.17 16.41 4.29
C VAL A 161 17.97 16.76 5.54
N SER A 162 19.28 16.58 5.49
CA SER A 162 20.16 16.72 6.66
C SER A 162 20.53 18.17 6.97
N GLU A 163 20.58 19.02 5.94
CA GLU A 163 20.92 20.43 6.09
C GLU A 163 20.28 21.24 4.95
N CYS A 164 19.86 22.46 5.25
CA CYS A 164 19.48 23.46 4.26
C CYS A 164 20.34 24.69 4.50
N GLN A 165 21.34 24.89 3.64
CA GLN A 165 22.24 26.03 3.75
C GLN A 165 21.66 27.25 3.03
N PRO A 166 21.81 28.45 3.61
CA PRO A 166 21.43 29.70 2.97
C PRO A 166 22.18 29.89 1.63
N PRO A 167 21.71 30.81 0.78
CA PRO A 167 22.23 31.00 -0.57
C PRO A 167 23.74 31.18 -0.63
N LEU A 168 24.37 30.46 -1.57
CA LEU A 168 25.75 30.68 -1.99
C LEU A 168 25.88 31.98 -2.81
N THR A 169 24.78 32.43 -3.42
CA THR A 169 24.68 33.65 -4.21
C THR A 169 23.34 34.32 -3.96
N ASP A 170 23.37 35.54 -3.43
CA ASP A 170 22.24 36.47 -3.55
C ASP A 170 22.22 36.90 -5.02
N ASP A 171 21.29 36.37 -5.81
CA ASP A 171 21.06 37.01 -7.09
C ASP A 171 20.50 38.40 -6.76
N ASN A 172 21.06 39.47 -7.36
CA ASN A 172 20.59 40.84 -7.12
C ASN A 172 19.12 41.08 -7.56
N THR A 173 18.40 40.00 -7.89
CA THR A 173 16.97 39.91 -8.16
C THR A 173 16.11 39.60 -6.93
N GLY A 174 16.72 39.29 -5.78
CA GLY A 174 16.00 39.02 -4.52
C GLY A 174 15.41 37.62 -4.41
N LYS A 175 15.93 36.66 -5.18
CA LYS A 175 15.43 35.30 -5.29
C LYS A 175 16.43 34.32 -4.65
N THR A 176 16.06 33.79 -3.49
CA THR A 176 16.96 32.96 -2.69
C THR A 176 17.12 31.54 -3.25
N ILE A 177 18.36 31.12 -3.51
CA ILE A 177 18.71 29.74 -3.86
C ILE A 177 19.16 29.00 -2.61
N TYR A 178 18.77 27.73 -2.40
CA TYR A 178 19.22 26.95 -1.25
C TYR A 178 20.01 25.72 -1.67
N THR A 179 21.01 25.33 -0.86
CA THR A 179 21.69 24.04 -0.99
C THR A 179 21.11 23.07 0.04
N LEU A 180 20.58 21.94 -0.42
CA LEU A 180 20.01 20.87 0.40
C LEU A 180 20.99 19.70 0.46
N SER A 181 21.47 19.37 1.66
CA SER A 181 22.36 18.23 1.89
C SER A 181 21.56 17.00 2.32
N VAL A 182 21.94 15.83 1.81
CA VAL A 182 21.25 14.56 2.05
C VAL A 182 22.27 13.49 2.42
N SER A 183 22.15 12.95 3.64
CA SER A 183 23.05 11.90 4.15
C SER A 183 22.28 10.63 4.48
N PRO A 184 22.57 9.48 3.85
CA PRO A 184 21.85 8.22 4.07
C PRO A 184 22.21 7.48 5.37
N GLY A 185 22.81 8.15 6.36
CA GLY A 185 23.12 7.59 7.68
C GLY A 185 24.62 7.39 8.01
N SER A 186 25.54 7.82 7.13
CA SER A 186 26.98 7.92 7.39
C SER A 186 27.48 9.34 7.08
N PRO A 187 28.63 9.78 7.63
CA PRO A 187 29.18 11.12 7.38
C PRO A 187 29.43 11.42 5.89
N GLU A 188 29.64 10.39 5.07
CA GLU A 188 29.89 10.46 3.63
C GLU A 188 29.32 9.20 2.94
N PRO A 189 28.91 9.26 1.66
CA PRO A 189 28.86 10.45 0.81
C PRO A 189 27.60 11.29 1.02
N VAL A 190 27.77 12.62 1.12
CA VAL A 190 26.65 13.58 1.14
C VAL A 190 26.21 13.88 -0.29
N THR A 191 24.95 13.59 -0.62
CA THR A 191 24.35 14.04 -1.89
C THR A 191 23.81 15.46 -1.72
N ARG A 192 24.06 16.34 -2.70
CA ARG A 192 23.58 17.72 -2.65
C ARG A 192 22.56 17.99 -3.75
N TYR A 193 21.57 18.82 -3.42
CA TYR A 193 20.59 19.35 -4.34
C TYR A 193 20.54 20.87 -4.23
N ILE A 194 20.20 21.54 -5.32
CA ILE A 194 20.01 22.99 -5.39
C ILE A 194 18.52 23.27 -5.57
N ALA A 195 17.95 24.07 -4.67
CA ALA A 195 16.58 24.54 -4.74
C ALA A 195 16.58 25.95 -5.34
N LYS A 196 16.20 26.07 -6.62
CA LYS A 196 16.13 27.35 -7.34
C LYS A 196 14.68 27.88 -7.30
N PRO A 197 14.45 29.16 -6.98
CA PRO A 197 13.10 29.70 -6.84
C PRO A 197 12.35 29.75 -8.19
N SER A 198 11.14 29.21 -8.22
CA SER A 198 10.29 29.11 -9.42
C SER A 198 8.91 29.77 -9.27
N GLY A 199 8.60 30.30 -8.09
CA GLY A 199 7.40 31.07 -7.79
C GLY A 199 7.39 31.54 -6.35
N ASP A 200 6.25 32.09 -5.89
CA ASP A 200 6.08 32.51 -4.50
C ASP A 200 6.13 31.28 -3.57
N ASP A 201 7.14 31.24 -2.70
CA ASP A 201 7.44 30.12 -1.80
C ASP A 201 7.71 28.77 -2.48
N LEU A 202 7.94 28.73 -3.80
CA LEU A 202 8.16 27.49 -4.57
C LEU A 202 9.57 27.38 -5.13
N TYR A 203 10.12 26.17 -5.07
CA TYR A 203 11.48 25.87 -5.48
C TYR A 203 11.55 24.64 -6.38
N THR A 204 12.14 24.80 -7.56
CA THR A 204 12.50 23.69 -8.44
C THR A 204 13.81 23.06 -7.97
N ILE A 205 13.84 21.73 -7.90
CA ILE A 205 14.94 20.98 -7.31
C ILE A 205 15.85 20.40 -8.39
N PHE A 206 17.15 20.65 -8.26
CA PHE A 206 18.21 20.17 -9.16
C PHE A 206 19.21 19.33 -8.38
N PRO A 207 19.72 18.20 -8.91
CA PRO A 207 20.95 17.62 -8.39
C PRO A 207 22.11 18.63 -8.52
N SER A 208 23.03 18.69 -7.55
CA SER A 208 24.11 19.69 -7.59
C SER A 208 25.08 19.56 -8.78
N ASP A 209 25.11 18.39 -9.40
CA ASP A 209 25.95 18.02 -10.53
C ASP A 209 25.20 18.01 -11.88
N SER A 210 23.98 18.53 -11.92
CA SER A 210 23.10 18.50 -13.10
C SER A 210 22.33 19.81 -13.27
N GLU A 211 22.23 20.29 -14.50
CA GLU A 211 21.32 21.40 -14.85
C GLU A 211 19.89 20.92 -15.12
N ASP A 212 19.68 19.62 -15.33
CA ASP A 212 18.34 19.06 -15.45
C ASP A 212 17.70 18.90 -14.06
N PRO A 213 16.44 19.35 -13.85
CA PRO A 213 15.76 19.19 -12.58
C PRO A 213 15.43 17.72 -12.28
N VAL A 214 15.24 17.42 -11.01
CA VAL A 214 14.69 16.12 -10.59
C VAL A 214 13.29 16.01 -11.14
N GLN A 215 13.03 14.96 -11.93
CA GLN A 215 11.68 14.70 -12.45
C GLN A 215 10.94 13.66 -11.62
N VAL A 216 9.66 13.93 -11.37
CA VAL A 216 8.70 13.06 -10.68
C VAL A 216 7.47 12.83 -11.54
N LEU A 217 6.68 11.81 -11.23
CA LEU A 217 5.41 11.55 -11.90
C LEU A 217 4.32 12.49 -11.40
N TYR A 218 3.56 13.07 -12.33
CA TYR A 218 2.41 13.93 -12.12
C TYR A 218 1.13 13.20 -12.48
N SER A 219 0.05 13.54 -11.77
CA SER A 219 -1.31 13.19 -12.15
C SER A 219 -1.72 14.04 -13.37
N PRO A 220 -2.12 13.43 -14.50
CA PRO A 220 -2.56 14.18 -15.67
C PRO A 220 -3.83 15.02 -15.39
N ASP A 221 -4.68 14.55 -14.48
CA ASP A 221 -5.97 15.18 -14.19
C ASP A 221 -5.84 16.40 -13.26
N VAL A 222 -4.90 16.34 -12.31
CA VAL A 222 -4.74 17.36 -11.25
C VAL A 222 -3.54 18.27 -11.51
N ASN A 223 -2.68 17.91 -12.47
CA ASN A 223 -1.41 18.58 -12.74
C ASN A 223 -0.58 18.83 -11.46
N LYS A 224 -0.47 17.79 -10.63
CA LYS A 224 0.32 17.78 -9.40
C LYS A 224 1.14 16.50 -9.29
N PRO A 225 2.31 16.53 -8.63
CA PRO A 225 3.10 15.33 -8.36
C PRO A 225 2.28 14.25 -7.62
N LEU A 226 2.53 13.00 -7.96
CA LEU A 226 1.93 11.84 -7.33
C LEU A 226 2.71 11.42 -6.08
N THR A 227 1.97 11.07 -5.03
CA THR A 227 2.50 10.49 -3.78
C THR A 227 1.95 9.07 -3.56
N ALA A 228 2.36 8.44 -2.45
CA ALA A 228 1.84 7.13 -2.06
C ALA A 228 0.34 7.17 -1.72
N ASP A 229 -0.34 6.06 -1.99
CA ASP A 229 -1.74 5.78 -1.67
C ASP A 229 -1.88 4.97 -0.37
N TYR A 230 -3.12 4.78 0.05
CA TYR A 230 -3.51 3.92 1.17
C TYR A 230 -3.80 2.52 0.65
N ASP A 231 -2.80 1.65 0.74
CA ASP A 231 -2.95 0.23 0.44
C ASP A 231 -3.91 -0.42 1.47
N LEU A 232 -5.10 -0.84 1.01
CA LEU A 232 -5.99 -1.67 1.82
C LEU A 232 -5.30 -3.02 2.12
N MET A 233 -5.34 -3.43 3.40
CA MET A 233 -4.80 -4.71 3.84
C MET A 233 -5.92 -5.73 4.03
N ILE A 234 -6.94 -5.40 4.81
CA ILE A 234 -8.11 -6.25 5.08
C ILE A 234 -9.35 -5.37 5.14
N VAL A 235 -10.42 -5.82 4.48
CA VAL A 235 -11.78 -5.30 4.71
C VAL A 235 -12.64 -6.47 5.14
N SER A 236 -13.04 -6.49 6.41
CA SER A 236 -13.87 -7.54 6.98
C SER A 236 -15.28 -7.04 7.22
N HIS A 237 -16.23 -7.82 6.73
CA HIS A 237 -17.65 -7.60 6.90
C HIS A 237 -18.17 -8.53 8.00
N ARG A 238 -19.36 -8.22 8.53
CA ARG A 238 -20.09 -9.19 9.34
C ARG A 238 -20.30 -10.47 8.54
N MET A 239 -20.06 -11.63 9.16
CA MET A 239 -20.11 -12.93 8.50
C MET A 239 -21.45 -13.19 7.78
N GLU A 240 -22.56 -12.75 8.38
CA GLU A 240 -23.92 -12.84 7.84
C GLU A 240 -24.11 -12.09 6.51
N ASN A 241 -23.24 -11.13 6.20
CA ASN A 241 -23.32 -10.37 4.96
C ASN A 241 -22.59 -11.06 3.80
N HIS A 242 -21.76 -12.08 4.03
CA HIS A 242 -20.97 -12.71 2.97
C HIS A 242 -21.84 -13.39 1.91
N GLY A 243 -21.48 -13.20 0.64
CA GLY A 243 -22.18 -13.76 -0.50
C GLY A 243 -21.29 -13.92 -1.73
N VAL A 244 -21.92 -14.19 -2.89
CA VAL A 244 -21.23 -14.43 -4.16
C VAL A 244 -20.31 -13.28 -4.59
N GLN A 245 -20.69 -12.04 -4.27
CA GLN A 245 -19.95 -10.79 -4.50
C GLN A 245 -18.61 -10.69 -3.75
N ASP A 246 -18.41 -11.52 -2.73
CA ASP A 246 -17.16 -11.59 -1.96
C ASP A 246 -16.15 -12.59 -2.55
N THR A 247 -16.55 -13.31 -3.60
CA THR A 247 -15.66 -14.24 -4.31
C THR A 247 -14.67 -13.45 -5.15
N LEU A 248 -13.38 -13.64 -4.91
CA LEU A 248 -12.33 -13.06 -5.74
C LEU A 248 -12.40 -13.61 -7.16
N ARG A 249 -12.12 -12.73 -8.15
CA ARG A 249 -12.05 -13.10 -9.57
C ARG A 249 -10.93 -14.10 -9.82
N ILE A 250 -9.79 -13.89 -9.16
CA ILE A 250 -8.66 -14.82 -9.12
C ILE A 250 -8.50 -15.31 -7.69
N LYS A 251 -8.63 -16.62 -7.48
CA LYS A 251 -8.54 -17.22 -6.13
C LYS A 251 -7.14 -17.11 -5.52
N SER A 252 -6.12 -17.05 -6.37
CA SER A 252 -4.73 -16.88 -5.95
C SER A 252 -4.37 -15.39 -5.87
N ILE A 253 -3.56 -15.06 -4.88
CA ILE A 253 -3.21 -13.67 -4.53
C ILE A 253 -2.22 -13.06 -5.55
N SER A 254 -1.50 -13.89 -6.31
CA SER A 254 -0.69 -13.43 -7.45
C SER A 254 -0.73 -14.39 -8.64
N PRO A 255 -0.62 -13.87 -9.88
CA PRO A 255 -0.49 -14.70 -11.07
C PRO A 255 0.72 -15.65 -11.01
N GLU A 256 1.85 -15.20 -10.47
CA GLU A 256 3.05 -16.02 -10.32
C GLU A 256 2.83 -17.21 -9.40
N GLU A 257 2.12 -17.01 -8.28
CA GLU A 257 1.81 -18.09 -7.36
C GLU A 257 0.80 -19.07 -7.96
N HIS A 258 -0.20 -18.56 -8.70
CA HIS A 258 -1.11 -19.43 -9.46
C HIS A 258 -0.37 -20.26 -10.51
N ILE A 259 0.52 -19.61 -11.28
CA ILE A 259 1.36 -20.28 -12.28
C ILE A 259 2.26 -21.31 -11.61
N ARG A 260 2.88 -20.98 -10.48
CA ARG A 260 3.73 -21.89 -9.71
C ARG A 260 2.95 -23.09 -9.20
N GLN A 261 1.77 -22.88 -8.63
CA GLN A 261 0.90 -23.96 -8.15
C GLN A 261 0.43 -24.84 -9.30
N ARG A 262 0.02 -24.25 -10.43
CA ARG A 262 -0.40 -25.01 -11.62
C ARG A 262 0.77 -25.79 -12.22
N ALA A 263 1.96 -25.18 -12.32
CA ALA A 263 3.17 -25.86 -12.79
C ALA A 263 3.58 -27.00 -11.85
N TYR A 264 3.47 -26.79 -10.53
CA TYR A 264 3.67 -27.84 -9.54
C TYR A 264 2.70 -29.00 -9.76
N LEU A 265 1.39 -28.73 -9.84
CA LEU A 265 0.35 -29.72 -10.08
C LEU A 265 0.55 -30.51 -11.40
N LEU A 266 1.03 -29.85 -12.45
CA LEU A 266 1.32 -30.49 -13.74
C LEU A 266 2.62 -31.31 -13.71
N SER A 267 3.58 -30.95 -12.86
CA SER A 267 4.87 -31.64 -12.71
C SER A 267 4.81 -32.83 -11.76
N SER A 268 3.95 -32.78 -10.75
CA SER A 268 3.64 -33.91 -9.89
C SER A 268 2.61 -34.77 -10.62
N GLY A 269 3.02 -35.87 -11.25
CA GLY A 269 2.12 -36.87 -11.87
C GLY A 269 1.16 -37.57 -10.89
N THR A 270 0.87 -36.96 -9.75
CA THR A 270 0.08 -37.49 -8.65
C THR A 270 -1.24 -36.74 -8.58
N ILE A 271 -2.33 -37.44 -8.91
CA ILE A 271 -3.68 -37.02 -8.54
C ILE A 271 -3.74 -37.02 -7.00
N ARG A 272 -3.64 -35.85 -6.36
CA ARG A 272 -3.96 -35.70 -4.94
C ARG A 272 -4.91 -34.53 -4.71
N LYS A 273 -5.94 -34.81 -3.92
CA LYS A 273 -7.01 -33.91 -3.45
C LYS A 273 -6.44 -32.64 -2.78
N PRO A 274 -7.21 -31.54 -2.72
CA PRO A 274 -6.71 -30.24 -2.31
C PRO A 274 -6.13 -30.27 -0.90
N PHE A 275 -5.05 -29.52 -0.73
CA PHE A 275 -4.13 -29.58 0.39
C PHE A 275 -4.73 -28.93 1.65
N PHE A 276 -5.07 -29.75 2.63
CA PHE A 276 -4.97 -29.43 4.06
C PHE A 276 -4.39 -30.65 4.77
N ARG A 277 -3.07 -30.70 4.95
CA ARG A 277 -2.36 -31.00 6.22
C ARG A 277 -0.91 -31.44 6.01
N SER A 278 -0.11 -30.95 6.94
CA SER A 278 1.23 -31.35 7.40
C SER A 278 1.82 -32.65 6.87
N THR A 279 3.07 -32.59 6.41
CA THR A 279 4.05 -33.63 6.74
C THR A 279 5.51 -33.14 6.59
N THR A 280 6.33 -33.77 7.41
CA THR A 280 7.74 -33.67 7.75
C THR A 280 8.77 -33.54 6.62
N VAL A 281 9.88 -32.86 6.96
CA VAL A 281 10.94 -32.27 6.11
C VAL A 281 11.93 -33.26 5.47
N ALA A 282 11.76 -34.58 5.61
CA ALA A 282 12.90 -35.50 5.42
C ALA A 282 13.17 -36.04 4.01
N GLU A 283 12.33 -35.84 2.99
CA GLU A 283 12.50 -36.54 1.68
C GLU A 283 12.68 -35.64 0.44
N GLY A 284 12.96 -34.35 0.60
CA GLY A 284 12.92 -33.37 -0.50
C GLY A 284 14.22 -33.00 -1.22
N LEU A 285 15.36 -33.69 -1.01
CA LEU A 285 16.67 -33.25 -1.51
C LEU A 285 17.25 -34.16 -2.63
N LYS A 286 16.52 -34.31 -3.73
CA LYS A 286 17.15 -34.57 -5.04
C LYS A 286 16.85 -33.38 -5.94
N ALA A 287 17.90 -32.66 -6.35
CA ALA A 287 17.78 -31.62 -7.35
C ALA A 287 17.20 -32.25 -8.63
N PRO A 288 16.05 -31.77 -9.14
CA PRO A 288 15.49 -32.31 -10.36
C PRO A 288 16.46 -32.05 -11.53
N ALA A 289 16.59 -33.03 -12.42
CA ALA A 289 17.42 -32.90 -13.62
C ALA A 289 16.98 -31.67 -14.45
N PRO A 290 17.92 -30.93 -15.07
CA PRO A 290 17.59 -29.79 -15.91
C PRO A 290 16.64 -30.21 -17.04
N LEU A 291 15.59 -29.41 -17.26
CA LEU A 291 14.64 -29.66 -18.34
C LEU A 291 15.31 -29.40 -19.71
N PRO A 292 14.91 -30.12 -20.76
CA PRO A 292 15.35 -29.83 -22.12
C PRO A 292 14.97 -28.39 -22.54
N PRO A 293 15.80 -27.68 -23.33
CA PRO A 293 15.52 -26.30 -23.74
C PRO A 293 14.15 -26.08 -24.41
N ALA A 294 13.69 -27.03 -25.23
CA ALA A 294 12.38 -26.97 -25.87
C ALA A 294 11.22 -27.01 -24.84
N GLU A 295 11.38 -27.78 -23.78
CA GLU A 295 10.41 -27.86 -22.69
C GLU A 295 10.43 -26.59 -21.83
N ILE A 296 11.61 -25.98 -21.63
CA ILE A 296 11.75 -24.67 -20.97
C ILE A 296 11.01 -23.59 -21.78
N LEU A 297 11.21 -23.53 -23.09
CA LEU A 297 10.53 -22.57 -23.98
C LEU A 297 9.03 -22.79 -24.03
N ARG A 298 8.56 -24.05 -24.13
CA ARG A 298 7.14 -24.38 -24.09
C ARG A 298 6.50 -23.96 -22.78
N ARG A 299 7.16 -24.20 -21.65
CA ARG A 299 6.69 -23.79 -20.32
C ARG A 299 6.66 -22.28 -20.20
N ALA A 300 7.69 -21.55 -20.63
CA ALA A 300 7.70 -20.09 -20.62
C ALA A 300 6.52 -19.51 -21.44
N SER A 301 6.27 -20.04 -22.64
CA SER A 301 5.12 -19.65 -23.46
C SER A 301 3.77 -19.93 -22.78
N ALA A 302 3.61 -21.10 -22.16
CA ALA A 302 2.41 -21.43 -21.41
C ALA A 302 2.21 -20.52 -20.17
N GLN A 303 3.30 -20.16 -19.47
CA GLN A 303 3.24 -19.21 -18.35
C GLN A 303 2.78 -17.84 -18.81
N ASP A 304 3.26 -17.35 -19.95
CA ASP A 304 2.85 -16.06 -20.51
C ASP A 304 1.38 -16.05 -20.93
N VAL A 305 0.88 -17.16 -21.51
CA VAL A 305 -0.55 -17.31 -21.85
C VAL A 305 -1.41 -17.30 -20.59
N ILE A 306 -1.06 -18.10 -19.59
CA ILE A 306 -1.80 -18.15 -18.30
C ILE A 306 -1.78 -16.78 -17.62
N ARG A 307 -0.63 -16.08 -17.66
CA ARG A 307 -0.50 -14.74 -17.11
C ARG A 307 -1.46 -13.78 -17.80
N LYS A 308 -1.53 -13.80 -19.14
CA LYS A 308 -2.47 -12.95 -19.91
C LYS A 308 -3.93 -13.28 -19.58
N GLU A 309 -4.28 -14.55 -19.47
CA GLU A 309 -5.63 -14.98 -19.07
C GLU A 309 -5.99 -14.45 -17.67
N LEU A 310 -5.10 -14.59 -16.70
CA LEU A 310 -5.33 -14.09 -15.34
C LEU A 310 -5.46 -12.57 -15.31
N LEU A 311 -4.55 -11.85 -15.96
CA LEU A 311 -4.63 -10.38 -16.05
C LEU A 311 -5.92 -9.90 -16.72
N ALA A 312 -6.48 -10.66 -17.67
CA ALA A 312 -7.76 -10.35 -18.28
C ALA A 312 -8.97 -10.54 -17.34
N LEU A 313 -8.82 -11.32 -16.27
CA LEU A 313 -9.85 -11.51 -15.24
C LEU A 313 -9.79 -10.46 -14.13
N GLU A 314 -8.67 -9.75 -13.97
CA GLU A 314 -8.56 -8.69 -12.96
C GLU A 314 -9.54 -7.54 -13.22
N HIS A 315 -9.96 -6.84 -12.16
CA HIS A 315 -10.68 -5.58 -12.34
C HIS A 315 -9.71 -4.54 -12.94
N PRO A 316 -10.07 -3.88 -14.05
CA PRO A 316 -9.13 -3.02 -14.78
C PRO A 316 -8.56 -1.88 -13.92
N GLY A 317 -9.36 -1.31 -13.00
CA GLY A 317 -8.92 -0.23 -12.12
C GLY A 317 -8.47 -0.65 -10.72
N TYR A 318 -8.92 -1.82 -10.22
CA TYR A 318 -8.77 -2.21 -8.80
C TYR A 318 -7.99 -3.53 -8.61
N GLY A 319 -7.48 -4.11 -9.70
CA GLY A 319 -6.78 -5.40 -9.65
C GLY A 319 -7.68 -6.57 -9.23
N ASN A 320 -7.11 -7.54 -8.52
CA ASN A 320 -7.85 -8.72 -8.06
C ASN A 320 -8.64 -8.44 -6.76
N SER A 321 -9.74 -7.69 -6.90
CA SER A 321 -10.64 -7.36 -5.81
C SER A 321 -11.99 -8.07 -5.95
N SER A 322 -12.67 -8.33 -4.84
CA SER A 322 -14.06 -8.79 -4.87
C SER A 322 -14.96 -7.64 -5.30
N GLN A 323 -16.15 -7.94 -5.83
CA GLN A 323 -17.06 -6.87 -6.27
C GLN A 323 -17.44 -5.96 -5.10
N ARG A 324 -17.65 -6.53 -3.91
CA ARG A 324 -17.98 -5.74 -2.72
C ARG A 324 -16.87 -4.77 -2.33
N VAL A 325 -15.61 -5.21 -2.35
CA VAL A 325 -14.48 -4.34 -2.00
C VAL A 325 -14.32 -3.25 -3.08
N ALA A 326 -14.45 -3.60 -4.36
CA ALA A 326 -14.46 -2.63 -5.45
C ALA A 326 -15.54 -1.54 -5.28
N ASP A 327 -16.74 -1.93 -4.83
CA ASP A 327 -17.85 -0.99 -4.58
C ASP A 327 -17.64 -0.12 -3.32
N LEU A 328 -16.75 -0.53 -2.40
CA LEU A 328 -16.43 0.22 -1.18
C LEU A 328 -15.38 1.29 -1.40
N ILE A 329 -14.40 1.07 -2.29
CA ILE A 329 -13.31 2.03 -2.56
C ILE A 329 -13.82 3.46 -2.83
N PRO A 330 -14.76 3.71 -3.76
CA PRO A 330 -15.27 5.06 -4.00
C PRO A 330 -16.03 5.64 -2.79
N LYS A 331 -16.69 4.79 -2.00
CA LYS A 331 -17.38 5.22 -0.78
C LYS A 331 -16.40 5.66 0.31
N ILE A 332 -15.28 4.96 0.44
CA ILE A 332 -14.19 5.36 1.35
C ILE A 332 -13.67 6.73 0.94
N ASN A 333 -13.24 6.91 -0.33
CA ASN A 333 -12.72 8.21 -0.77
C ASN A 333 -13.74 9.35 -0.61
N SER A 334 -15.03 9.08 -0.88
CA SER A 334 -16.11 10.05 -0.65
C SER A 334 -16.26 10.40 0.83
N ALA A 335 -16.18 9.43 1.75
CA ALA A 335 -16.26 9.67 3.18
C ALA A 335 -15.05 10.46 3.71
N LEU A 336 -13.89 10.30 3.08
CA LEU A 336 -12.69 11.07 3.38
C LEU A 336 -12.68 12.47 2.76
N GLU A 337 -13.76 12.87 2.07
CA GLU A 337 -13.90 14.17 1.40
C GLU A 337 -12.73 14.46 0.43
N CYS A 338 -12.24 13.41 -0.23
CA CYS A 338 -11.17 13.55 -1.21
C CYS A 338 -11.62 14.47 -2.35
N LYS A 339 -10.79 15.45 -2.69
CA LYS A 339 -11.02 16.30 -3.87
C LYS A 339 -10.95 15.44 -5.12
N GLN A 340 -11.68 15.84 -6.17
CA GLN A 340 -11.64 15.15 -7.45
C GLN A 340 -10.20 14.97 -7.95
N GLY A 341 -9.82 13.72 -8.26
CA GLY A 341 -8.47 13.36 -8.70
C GLY A 341 -7.43 13.19 -7.59
N CYS A 342 -7.81 13.39 -6.33
CA CYS A 342 -6.95 13.23 -5.15
C CYS A 342 -7.40 12.07 -4.25
N ASP A 343 -8.07 11.08 -4.81
CA ASP A 343 -8.42 9.83 -4.12
C ASP A 343 -7.17 9.21 -3.47
N VAL A 344 -7.35 8.59 -2.31
CA VAL A 344 -6.27 8.01 -1.52
C VAL A 344 -6.32 6.48 -1.47
N VAL A 345 -7.48 5.87 -1.71
CA VAL A 345 -7.63 4.41 -1.84
C VAL A 345 -7.91 4.09 -3.30
N HIS A 346 -7.09 3.24 -3.92
CA HIS A 346 -7.17 2.94 -5.35
C HIS A 346 -7.36 1.47 -5.70
N HIS A 347 -7.19 0.53 -4.77
CA HIS A 347 -7.26 -0.91 -5.06
C HIS A 347 -7.43 -1.76 -3.80
#